data_AF-A0A818P063-F1
#
_entry.id   AF-A0A818P063-F1
#
_cell.length_a   1.000
_cell.length_b   1.000
_cell.length_c   1.000
_cell.angle_alpha   90.00
_cell.angle_beta   90.00
_cell.angle_gamma   90.00
#
_symmetry.space_group_name_H-M   'P 1'
#
loop_
_entity.id
_entity.type
_entity.pdbx_description
1 polymer ?
#
loop_
_entity_poly.entity_id
_entity_poly.type
_entity_poly.pdbx_seq_one_letter_code
_entity_poly.pdbx_strand_id
1 'polypeptide(L)'
;MLVLTIFFLWDIYYESIYNSGIGSAHARTGDVLAFIFNWANTFILQPSSVAILCLTFSTYFLSEVMDSTTNNPLSVALAFYSGLWAYSGWSSLNTVVEELKNPKRNLWLAIVVGLSSVIILYLLTNISYFTVMNKAALLSSDAVAVTWGEEVLGVVAHALPILISLSALGSANGLTFTSARYCMVGARYGYLPEVFSCIQKQRLTPLPGIMLQTILAIAYCIPSDIDNLINFFSFVSWVFYGLTFVATICCRFTKPNGYRVFKVPMPLIIFIILISIYLIIAPVISDPNIGFLIATLILLAGLIFYYLFVFRQMQPKLMKQINMFLLEFLDLTKAAVNIEA
;
A
#
# COMPACT_ATOMS: atom_id res chain seq x y z
N MET A 1 11.84 15.16 -1.40
CA MET A 1 11.21 15.68 -2.64
C MET A 1 11.53 14.81 -3.85
N LEU A 2 12.77 14.79 -4.39
CA LEU A 2 13.09 14.00 -5.59
C LEU A 2 12.79 12.50 -5.46
N VAL A 3 13.19 11.87 -4.35
CA VAL A 3 13.02 10.43 -4.10
C VAL A 3 11.54 10.03 -4.20
N LEU A 4 10.66 10.61 -3.38
CA LEU A 4 9.22 10.33 -3.37
C LEU A 4 8.51 10.66 -4.71
N THR A 5 8.90 11.74 -5.39
CA THR A 5 8.39 12.09 -6.72
C THR A 5 8.79 11.05 -7.78
N ILE A 6 9.91 10.37 -7.61
CA ILE A 6 10.44 9.36 -8.52
C ILE A 6 9.83 7.98 -8.30
N PHE A 7 9.61 7.60 -7.04
CA PHE A 7 8.79 6.46 -6.64
C PHE A 7 7.42 6.52 -7.34
N PHE A 8 6.81 7.71 -7.30
CA PHE A 8 5.50 7.99 -7.87
C PHE A 8 5.44 7.90 -9.38
N LEU A 9 6.38 8.54 -10.08
CA LEU A 9 6.41 8.57 -11.55
C LEU A 9 6.69 7.20 -12.19
N TRP A 10 7.19 6.25 -11.40
CA TRP A 10 7.59 4.94 -11.90
C TRP A 10 6.50 3.86 -11.75
N ASP A 11 5.69 3.85 -10.68
CA ASP A 11 4.52 2.95 -10.60
C ASP A 11 3.56 3.18 -11.79
N ILE A 12 3.44 4.43 -12.24
CA ILE A 12 2.72 4.83 -13.47
C ILE A 12 3.39 4.29 -14.74
N TYR A 13 4.72 4.18 -14.73
CA TYR A 13 5.46 3.62 -15.85
C TYR A 13 5.32 2.09 -15.91
N TYR A 14 5.17 1.42 -14.76
CA TYR A 14 4.87 -0.02 -14.71
C TYR A 14 3.49 -0.31 -15.30
N GLU A 15 2.48 0.47 -14.95
CA GLU A 15 1.12 0.39 -15.50
C GLU A 15 1.07 0.74 -17.00
N SER A 16 1.86 1.75 -17.44
CA SER A 16 2.02 2.10 -18.86
C SER A 16 2.78 1.03 -19.67
N ILE A 17 3.77 0.34 -19.09
CA ILE A 17 4.46 -0.78 -19.74
C ILE A 17 3.51 -1.97 -19.89
N TYR A 18 2.60 -2.15 -18.92
CA TYR A 18 1.61 -3.22 -18.93
C TYR A 18 0.50 -2.97 -19.96
N ASN A 19 0.06 -1.71 -20.11
CA ASN A 19 -0.93 -1.30 -21.12
C ASN A 19 -0.34 -1.20 -22.55
N SER A 20 0.98 -1.04 -22.71
CA SER A 20 1.61 -1.09 -24.03
C SER A 20 2.00 -2.54 -24.36
N GLY A 21 1.19 -3.26 -25.14
CA GLY A 21 1.46 -4.63 -25.56
C GLY A 21 2.91 -4.85 -26.04
N ILE A 22 3.67 -5.67 -25.32
CA ILE A 22 5.08 -5.97 -25.60
C ILE A 22 5.26 -7.49 -25.70
N GLY A 23 5.92 -7.93 -26.77
CA GLY A 23 6.03 -9.30 -27.25
C GLY A 23 6.62 -10.38 -26.32
N SER A 24 6.56 -11.59 -26.89
CA SER A 24 6.58 -12.94 -26.32
C SER A 24 7.72 -13.38 -25.40
N ALA A 25 8.83 -12.65 -25.29
CA ALA A 25 9.92 -13.01 -24.35
C ALA A 25 9.73 -12.39 -22.94
N HIS A 26 8.95 -11.33 -22.82
CA HIS A 26 8.57 -10.70 -21.53
C HIS A 26 7.28 -11.30 -20.92
N ALA A 27 6.51 -12.03 -21.72
CA ALA A 27 5.23 -12.61 -21.31
C ALA A 27 5.36 -13.65 -20.17
N ARG A 28 6.53 -14.25 -19.95
CA ARG A 28 6.69 -15.28 -18.89
C ARG A 28 7.16 -14.74 -17.55
N THR A 29 8.13 -13.83 -17.50
CA THR A 29 8.64 -13.25 -16.25
C THR A 29 7.89 -11.99 -15.82
N GLY A 30 7.37 -11.21 -16.78
CA GLY A 30 6.50 -10.06 -16.49
C GLY A 30 5.21 -10.49 -15.80
N ASP A 31 4.62 -11.60 -16.24
CA ASP A 31 3.44 -12.19 -15.62
C ASP A 31 3.69 -12.64 -14.17
N VAL A 32 4.87 -13.21 -13.89
CA VAL A 32 5.25 -13.63 -12.53
C VAL A 32 5.37 -12.43 -11.60
N LEU A 33 6.10 -11.38 -12.00
CA LEU A 33 6.30 -10.19 -11.16
C LEU A 33 4.99 -9.42 -10.97
N ALA A 34 4.19 -9.27 -12.03
CA ALA A 34 2.87 -8.65 -11.95
C ALA A 34 1.92 -9.45 -11.05
N PHE A 35 1.93 -10.78 -11.16
CA PHE A 35 1.17 -11.64 -10.25
C PHE A 35 1.61 -11.47 -8.80
N ILE A 36 2.91 -11.55 -8.51
CA ILE A 36 3.43 -11.46 -7.14
C ILE A 36 3.16 -10.08 -6.54
N PHE A 37 3.26 -9.02 -7.35
CA PHE A 37 2.88 -7.67 -6.94
C PHE A 37 1.38 -7.57 -6.64
N ASN A 38 0.52 -8.11 -7.51
CA ASN A 38 -0.92 -8.14 -7.28
C ASN A 38 -1.26 -8.96 -6.03
N TRP A 39 -0.67 -10.15 -5.88
CA TRP A 39 -0.79 -11.03 -4.74
C TRP A 39 -0.40 -10.34 -3.44
N ALA A 40 0.75 -9.68 -3.41
CA ALA A 40 1.19 -8.93 -2.24
C ALA A 40 0.26 -7.76 -1.91
N ASN A 41 -0.22 -7.02 -2.92
CA ASN A 41 -1.19 -5.96 -2.69
C ASN A 41 -2.49 -6.50 -2.10
N THR A 42 -3.06 -7.54 -2.69
CA THR A 42 -4.33 -8.13 -2.26
C THR A 42 -4.23 -8.78 -0.88
N PHE A 43 -3.21 -9.59 -0.61
CA PHE A 43 -3.17 -10.42 0.61
C PHE A 43 -2.38 -9.82 1.77
N ILE A 44 -1.47 -8.88 1.49
CA ILE A 44 -0.57 -8.32 2.51
C ILE A 44 -0.82 -6.82 2.64
N LEU A 45 -0.47 -6.03 1.62
CA LEU A 45 -0.33 -4.58 1.76
C LEU A 45 -1.67 -3.91 2.05
N GLN A 46 -2.70 -4.19 1.24
CA GLN A 46 -4.00 -3.53 1.37
C GLN A 46 -4.73 -3.93 2.67
N PRO A 47 -4.88 -5.22 3.01
CA PRO A 47 -5.52 -5.60 4.27
C PRO A 47 -4.78 -5.09 5.51
N SER A 48 -3.43 -5.14 5.51
CA SER A 48 -2.63 -4.63 6.62
C SER A 48 -2.82 -3.13 6.78
N SER A 49 -2.85 -2.38 5.66
CA SER A 49 -3.05 -0.93 5.71
C SER A 49 -4.43 -0.54 6.24
N VAL A 50 -5.50 -1.27 5.87
CA VAL A 50 -6.83 -1.07 6.45
C VAL A 50 -6.83 -1.44 7.92
N ALA A 51 -6.19 -2.55 8.30
CA ALA A 51 -6.10 -2.98 9.69
C ALA A 51 -5.35 -1.96 10.56
N ILE A 52 -4.23 -1.39 10.10
CA ILE A 52 -3.51 -0.31 10.80
C ILE A 52 -4.43 0.88 11.04
N LEU A 53 -5.20 1.30 10.02
CA LEU A 53 -6.13 2.43 10.16
C LEU A 53 -7.30 2.13 11.09
N CYS A 54 -7.85 0.92 11.05
CA CYS A 54 -8.90 0.47 11.95
C CYS A 54 -8.42 0.38 13.40
N LEU A 55 -7.21 -0.15 13.61
CA LEU A 55 -6.58 -0.18 14.94
C LEU A 55 -6.28 1.24 15.40
N THR A 56 -5.69 2.09 14.56
CA THR A 56 -5.45 3.51 14.88
C THR A 56 -6.75 4.20 15.30
N PHE A 57 -7.83 4.03 14.54
CA PHE A 57 -9.16 4.52 14.92
C PHE A 57 -9.58 3.99 16.30
N SER A 58 -9.44 2.68 16.53
CA SER A 58 -9.75 2.06 17.82
C SER A 58 -8.89 2.61 18.95
N THR A 59 -7.59 2.84 18.74
CA THR A 59 -6.65 3.34 19.76
C THR A 59 -6.99 4.77 20.15
N TYR A 60 -7.29 5.65 19.19
CA TYR A 60 -7.78 7.00 19.49
C TYR A 60 -9.18 7.00 20.10
N PHE A 61 -9.96 5.94 19.92
CA PHE A 61 -11.28 5.76 20.52
C PHE A 61 -11.25 5.13 21.93
N LEU A 62 -10.22 4.34 22.26
CA LEU A 62 -10.16 3.51 23.49
C LEU A 62 -8.92 3.69 24.39
N SER A 63 -7.91 4.47 23.98
CA SER A 63 -6.66 4.82 24.70
C SER A 63 -5.92 3.70 25.47
N GLU A 64 -4.85 3.17 24.86
CA GLU A 64 -3.62 2.52 25.38
C GLU A 64 -2.97 1.85 24.14
N VAL A 65 -1.68 1.91 23.76
CA VAL A 65 -0.37 1.66 24.41
C VAL A 65 0.75 2.15 23.45
N MET A 66 1.94 2.59 23.94
CA MET A 66 3.27 2.05 23.50
C MET A 66 4.51 2.60 24.23
N ASP A 67 5.51 1.71 24.37
CA ASP A 67 6.70 1.77 25.24
C ASP A 67 8.00 2.26 24.56
N SER A 68 8.85 2.84 25.43
CA SER A 68 10.30 3.18 25.41
C SER A 68 11.16 3.21 24.12
N THR A 69 12.05 4.23 24.07
CA THR A 69 13.02 4.50 22.99
C THR A 69 14.37 3.77 23.14
N THR A 70 14.96 3.32 22.02
CA THR A 70 16.34 2.78 21.93
C THR A 70 17.21 3.53 20.90
N ASN A 71 18.51 3.68 21.17
CA ASN A 71 19.48 4.47 20.38
C ASN A 71 20.34 3.65 19.38
N ASN A 72 19.91 2.46 18.97
CA ASN A 72 20.70 1.60 18.09
C ASN A 72 20.45 1.98 16.61
N PRO A 73 21.46 2.18 15.74
CA PRO A 73 21.27 2.41 14.30
C PRO A 73 20.48 1.31 13.58
N LEU A 74 20.39 0.13 14.18
CA LEU A 74 19.52 -0.96 13.81
C LEU A 74 18.03 -0.68 14.16
N SER A 75 17.75 -0.04 15.29
CA SER A 75 16.40 0.45 15.70
C SER A 75 15.93 1.67 14.89
N VAL A 76 16.86 2.45 14.32
CA VAL A 76 16.53 3.60 13.47
C VAL A 76 15.74 3.17 12.22
N ALA A 77 15.96 1.95 11.71
CA ALA A 77 15.19 1.42 10.58
C ALA A 77 13.70 1.24 10.91
N LEU A 78 13.38 0.81 12.14
CA LEU A 78 11.99 0.70 12.62
C LEU A 78 11.34 2.09 12.77
N ALA A 79 12.09 3.08 13.27
CA ALA A 79 11.62 4.47 13.31
C ALA A 79 11.37 5.04 11.90
N PHE A 80 12.20 4.67 10.92
CA PHE A 80 11.96 4.99 9.52
C PHE A 80 10.69 4.32 9.00
N TYR A 81 10.34 3.09 9.40
CA TYR A 81 9.08 2.46 9.02
C TYR A 81 7.87 3.27 9.49
N SER A 82 7.82 3.65 10.77
CA SER A 82 6.72 4.47 11.31
C SER A 82 6.65 5.85 10.63
N GLY A 83 7.80 6.49 10.39
CA GLY A 83 7.86 7.76 9.69
C GLY A 83 7.39 7.65 8.23
N LEU A 84 7.87 6.65 7.49
CA LEU A 84 7.53 6.42 6.09
C LEU A 84 6.08 5.96 5.90
N TRP A 85 5.52 5.23 6.88
CA TRP A 85 4.11 4.90 6.91
C TRP A 85 3.24 6.17 6.93
N ALA A 86 3.59 7.17 7.74
CA ALA A 86 2.86 8.44 7.77
C ALA A 86 2.87 9.17 6.42
N TYR A 87 3.95 9.03 5.64
CA TYR A 87 4.04 9.58 4.27
C TYR A 87 3.54 8.62 3.18
N SER A 88 2.94 7.48 3.54
CA SER A 88 2.40 6.48 2.61
C SER A 88 1.06 6.92 2.02
N GLY A 89 0.55 6.17 1.05
CA GLY A 89 -0.74 6.41 0.38
C GLY A 89 -0.65 7.19 -0.93
N TRP A 90 0.55 7.63 -1.31
CA TRP A 90 0.80 8.29 -2.58
C TRP A 90 0.52 7.35 -3.79
N SER A 91 0.72 6.04 -3.65
CA SER A 91 0.48 5.06 -4.72
C SER A 91 -1.00 4.95 -5.13
N SER A 92 -1.94 5.28 -4.23
CA SER A 92 -3.38 5.26 -4.53
C SER A 92 -3.77 6.25 -5.62
N LEU A 93 -3.03 7.34 -5.77
CA LEU A 93 -3.27 8.33 -6.83
C LEU A 93 -3.10 7.73 -8.24
N ASN A 94 -2.27 6.70 -8.40
CA ASN A 94 -2.08 6.01 -9.69
C ASN A 94 -3.36 5.36 -10.16
N THR A 95 -4.14 4.79 -9.23
CA THR A 95 -5.41 4.13 -9.56
C THR A 95 -6.47 5.08 -10.10
N VAL A 96 -6.30 6.40 -9.91
CA VAL A 96 -7.22 7.45 -10.36
C VAL A 96 -6.66 8.19 -11.59
N VAL A 97 -5.49 7.77 -12.11
CA VAL A 97 -4.87 8.39 -13.30
C VAL A 97 -5.77 8.29 -14.53
N GLU A 98 -6.49 7.18 -14.68
CA GLU A 98 -7.43 6.98 -15.80
C GLU A 98 -8.61 7.97 -15.77
N GLU A 99 -8.93 8.52 -14.59
CA GLU A 99 -10.06 9.46 -14.39
C GLU A 99 -9.60 10.93 -14.42
N LEU A 100 -8.29 11.19 -14.46
CA LEU A 100 -7.72 12.54 -14.43
C LEU A 100 -7.83 13.23 -15.79
N LYS A 101 -8.49 14.40 -15.84
CA LYS A 101 -8.42 15.29 -17.00
C LYS A 101 -6.99 15.81 -17.17
N ASN A 102 -6.41 15.70 -18.37
CA ASN A 102 -5.03 16.10 -18.68
C ASN A 102 -3.97 15.51 -17.70
N PRO A 103 -3.82 14.18 -17.67
CA PRO A 103 -3.03 13.49 -16.65
C PRO A 103 -1.58 13.96 -16.64
N LYS A 104 -0.93 14.20 -17.79
CA LYS A 104 0.48 14.64 -17.86
C LYS A 104 0.80 15.88 -17.01
N ARG A 105 -0.09 16.88 -16.99
CA ARG A 105 0.11 18.14 -16.25
C ARG A 105 -0.44 18.05 -14.83
N ASN A 106 -1.68 17.58 -14.70
CA ASN A 106 -2.40 17.63 -13.44
C ASN A 106 -1.83 16.65 -12.41
N LEU A 107 -1.36 15.48 -12.87
CA LEU A 107 -0.67 14.52 -12.02
C LEU A 107 0.64 15.10 -11.46
N TRP A 108 1.45 15.74 -12.31
CA TRP A 108 2.70 16.35 -11.87
C TRP A 108 2.47 17.45 -10.83
N LEU A 109 1.47 18.31 -11.06
CA LEU A 109 1.08 19.34 -10.11
C LEU A 109 0.55 18.75 -8.79
N ALA A 110 -0.29 17.71 -8.87
CA ALA A 110 -0.81 17.02 -7.69
C ALA A 110 0.33 16.43 -6.84
N ILE A 111 1.35 15.85 -7.48
CA ILE A 111 2.53 15.31 -6.78
C ILE A 111 3.31 16.42 -6.10
N VAL A 112 3.68 17.48 -6.83
CA VAL A 112 4.55 18.54 -6.29
C VAL A 112 3.85 19.31 -5.18
N VAL A 113 2.63 19.75 -5.41
CA VAL A 113 1.85 20.52 -4.42
C VAL A 113 1.45 19.64 -3.25
N GLY A 114 0.96 18.42 -3.51
CA GLY A 114 0.54 17.47 -2.49
C GLY A 114 1.67 17.08 -1.55
N LEU A 115 2.78 16.56 -2.10
CA LEU A 115 3.92 16.14 -1.28
C LEU A 115 4.54 17.31 -0.50
N SER A 116 4.68 18.48 -1.12
CA SER A 116 5.26 19.65 -0.44
C SER A 116 4.36 20.12 0.72
N SER A 117 3.05 20.12 0.52
CA SER A 117 2.08 20.49 1.55
C SER A 117 2.13 19.51 2.73
N VAL A 118 2.18 18.20 2.47
CA VAL A 118 2.27 17.18 3.52
C VAL A 118 3.55 17.33 4.33
N ILE A 119 4.69 17.56 3.67
CA ILE A 119 5.98 17.79 4.37
C ILE A 119 5.89 19.00 5.29
N ILE A 120 5.38 20.13 4.79
CA ILE A 120 5.26 21.36 5.58
C ILE A 120 4.35 21.13 6.79
N LEU A 121 3.17 20.53 6.59
CA LEU A 121 2.22 20.27 7.67
C LEU A 121 2.83 19.34 8.72
N TYR A 122 3.53 18.28 8.32
CA TYR A 122 4.13 17.34 9.27
C TYR A 122 5.28 17.97 10.06
N LEU A 123 6.10 18.81 9.41
CA LEU A 123 7.13 19.58 10.11
C LEU A 123 6.51 20.55 11.11
N LEU A 124 5.45 21.27 10.74
CA LEU A 124 4.75 22.18 11.64
C LEU A 124 4.12 21.44 12.83
N THR A 125 3.52 20.27 12.61
CA THR A 125 2.97 19.43 13.68
C THR A 125 4.06 18.97 14.65
N ASN A 126 5.20 18.48 14.13
CA ASN A 126 6.31 18.05 14.99
C ASN A 126 6.91 19.22 15.78
N ILE A 127 7.06 20.40 15.16
CA ILE A 127 7.49 21.61 15.86
C ILE A 127 6.49 21.94 16.99
N SER A 128 5.19 21.90 16.72
CA SER A 128 4.14 22.13 17.73
C SER A 128 4.28 21.18 18.92
N TYR A 129 4.40 19.87 18.66
CA TYR A 129 4.56 18.87 19.70
C TYR A 129 5.82 19.09 20.56
N PHE A 130 6.97 19.35 19.94
CA PHE A 130 8.22 19.58 20.68
C PHE A 130 8.28 20.92 21.43
N THR A 131 7.47 21.91 21.03
CA THR A 131 7.39 23.19 21.76
C THR A 131 6.53 23.11 23.01
N VAL A 132 5.50 22.26 23.00
CA VAL A 132 4.53 22.15 24.09
C VAL A 132 4.89 21.05 25.07
N MET A 133 5.34 19.90 24.58
CA MET A 133 5.56 18.70 25.40
C MET A 133 7.06 18.43 25.58
N ASN A 134 7.43 18.00 26.79
CA ASN A 134 8.79 17.54 27.05
C ASN A 134 8.99 16.09 26.53
N LYS A 135 10.25 15.64 26.42
CA LYS A 135 10.58 14.31 25.91
C LYS A 135 9.91 13.17 26.70
N ALA A 136 9.77 13.31 28.02
CA ALA A 136 9.16 12.28 28.85
C ALA A 136 7.66 12.16 28.56
N ALA A 137 6.94 13.29 28.50
CA ALA A 137 5.51 13.34 28.17
C ALA A 137 5.22 12.82 26.76
N LEU A 138 6.11 13.06 25.79
CA LEU A 138 5.98 12.51 24.44
C LEU A 138 6.17 11.00 24.38
N LEU A 139 7.07 10.46 25.20
CA LEU A 139 7.37 9.03 25.24
C LEU A 139 6.39 8.23 26.10
N SER A 140 5.68 8.88 27.03
CA SER A 140 4.69 8.25 27.90
C SER A 140 3.24 8.47 27.43
N SER A 141 3.03 9.20 26.34
CA SER A 141 1.70 9.52 25.83
C SER A 141 1.29 8.51 24.76
N ASP A 142 0.20 7.77 25.03
CA ASP A 142 -0.38 6.81 24.08
C ASP A 142 -0.99 7.50 22.85
N ALA A 143 -1.43 8.75 23.02
CA ALA A 143 -2.05 9.56 21.98
C ALA A 143 -1.49 10.98 22.04
N VAL A 144 -0.32 11.18 21.44
CA VAL A 144 0.43 12.45 21.45
C VAL A 144 -0.44 13.66 21.08
N ALA A 145 -1.32 13.50 20.10
CA ALA A 145 -2.23 14.56 19.69
C ALA A 145 -3.22 14.96 20.79
N VAL A 146 -3.77 13.98 21.52
CA VAL A 146 -4.75 14.21 22.60
C VAL A 146 -4.08 14.87 23.79
N THR A 147 -2.91 14.38 24.21
CA THR A 147 -2.13 15.01 25.30
C THR A 147 -1.70 16.43 24.93
N TRP A 148 -1.29 16.67 23.68
CA TRP A 148 -1.04 18.03 23.20
C TRP A 148 -2.31 18.90 23.25
N GLY A 149 -3.46 18.33 22.90
CA GLY A 149 -4.75 19.01 22.94
C GLY A 149 -5.14 19.41 24.37
N GLU A 150 -4.91 18.55 25.35
CA GLU A 150 -5.20 18.82 26.77
C GLU A 150 -4.36 19.99 27.30
N GLU A 151 -3.07 20.03 26.94
CA GLU A 151 -2.15 21.10 27.36
C GLU A 151 -2.45 22.46 26.70
N VAL A 152 -2.93 22.48 25.45
CA VAL A 152 -3.09 23.73 24.67
C VAL A 152 -4.54 24.20 24.57
N LEU A 153 -5.46 23.27 24.31
CA LEU A 153 -6.85 23.58 23.91
C LEU A 153 -7.85 23.46 25.06
N GLY A 154 -7.43 22.92 26.22
CA GLY A 154 -8.27 22.76 27.40
C GLY A 154 -9.55 21.96 27.09
N VAL A 155 -10.72 22.53 27.33
CA VAL A 155 -12.03 21.85 27.15
C VAL A 155 -12.26 21.37 25.71
N VAL A 156 -11.65 22.03 24.72
CA VAL A 156 -11.78 21.65 23.30
C VAL A 156 -11.00 20.36 22.98
N ALA A 157 -10.07 19.94 23.85
CA ALA A 157 -9.30 18.69 23.69
C ALA A 157 -10.20 17.45 23.56
N HIS A 158 -11.38 17.43 24.22
CA HIS A 158 -12.31 16.32 24.14
C HIS A 158 -12.92 16.10 22.74
N ALA A 159 -12.90 17.12 21.87
CA ALA A 159 -13.32 16.97 20.48
C ALA A 159 -12.22 16.36 19.59
N LEU A 160 -10.96 16.40 20.04
CA LEU A 160 -9.81 16.01 19.23
C LEU A 160 -9.78 14.51 18.89
N PRO A 161 -10.04 13.57 19.83
CA PRO A 161 -10.14 12.15 19.50
C PRO A 161 -11.20 11.86 18.42
N ILE A 162 -12.33 12.57 18.45
CA ILE A 162 -13.41 12.42 17.46
C ILE A 162 -12.93 12.87 16.08
N LEU A 163 -12.24 14.00 15.99
CA LEU A 163 -11.70 14.51 14.73
C LEU A 163 -10.62 13.58 14.14
N ILE A 164 -9.72 13.07 14.98
CA ILE A 164 -8.68 12.12 14.58
C ILE A 164 -9.32 10.81 14.10
N SER A 165 -10.31 10.32 14.82
CA SER A 165 -11.08 9.13 14.47
C SER A 165 -11.80 9.28 13.13
N LEU A 166 -12.44 10.42 12.88
CA LEU A 166 -13.07 10.72 11.58
C LEU A 166 -12.04 10.76 10.43
N SER A 167 -10.82 11.26 10.70
CA SER A 167 -9.72 11.25 9.72
C SER A 167 -9.25 9.82 9.39
N ALA A 168 -9.10 8.97 10.40
CA ALA A 168 -8.74 7.57 10.23
C ALA A 168 -9.82 6.80 9.44
N LEU A 169 -11.10 7.02 9.74
CA LEU A 169 -12.22 6.45 8.97
C LEU A 169 -12.24 6.91 7.51
N GLY A 170 -12.00 8.20 7.27
CA GLY A 170 -11.91 8.74 5.91
C GLY A 170 -10.80 8.07 5.10
N SER A 171 -9.66 7.84 5.74
CA SER A 171 -8.51 7.14 5.14
C SER A 171 -8.83 5.67 4.84
N ALA A 172 -9.46 4.95 5.78
CA ALA A 172 -9.86 3.55 5.60
C ALA A 172 -10.89 3.38 4.47
N ASN A 173 -11.84 4.31 4.36
CA ASN A 173 -12.80 4.35 3.27
C ASN A 173 -12.13 4.55 1.89
N GLY A 174 -11.21 5.52 1.78
CA GLY A 174 -10.46 5.77 0.55
C GLY A 174 -9.63 4.55 0.11
N LEU A 175 -9.03 3.86 1.07
CA LEU A 175 -8.22 2.67 0.80
C LEU A 175 -9.07 1.47 0.36
N THR A 176 -10.28 1.34 0.89
CA THR A 176 -11.24 0.30 0.48
C THR A 176 -11.54 0.39 -1.02
N PHE A 177 -11.76 1.59 -1.56
CA PHE A 177 -11.95 1.79 -3.01
C PHE A 177 -10.74 1.34 -3.83
N THR A 178 -9.54 1.67 -3.38
CA THR A 178 -8.28 1.35 -4.06
C THR A 178 -8.03 -0.17 -4.04
N SER A 179 -8.25 -0.80 -2.88
CA SER A 179 -8.04 -2.23 -2.68
C SER A 179 -8.92 -3.11 -3.57
N ALA A 180 -10.17 -2.71 -3.80
CA ALA A 180 -11.09 -3.43 -4.68
C ALA A 180 -10.62 -3.41 -6.14
N ARG A 181 -9.96 -2.32 -6.59
CA ARG A 181 -9.40 -2.20 -7.94
C ARG A 181 -8.26 -3.20 -8.17
N TYR A 182 -7.40 -3.43 -7.19
CA TYR A 182 -6.34 -4.45 -7.30
C TYR A 182 -6.91 -5.86 -7.55
N CYS A 183 -7.99 -6.22 -6.85
CA CYS A 183 -8.67 -7.50 -7.06
C CYS A 183 -9.32 -7.58 -8.46
N MET A 184 -9.96 -6.51 -8.93
CA MET A 184 -10.55 -6.45 -10.27
C MET A 184 -9.49 -6.60 -11.37
N VAL A 185 -8.39 -5.86 -11.27
CA VAL A 185 -7.29 -5.93 -12.24
C VAL A 185 -6.67 -7.32 -12.22
N GLY A 186 -6.35 -7.87 -11.04
CA GLY A 186 -5.81 -9.23 -10.92
C GLY A 186 -6.71 -10.28 -11.56
N ALA A 187 -8.03 -10.16 -11.42
CA ALA A 187 -8.97 -11.07 -12.06
C ALA A 187 -9.06 -10.90 -13.58
N ARG A 188 -8.98 -9.67 -14.10
CA ARG A 188 -8.96 -9.41 -15.56
C ARG A 188 -7.74 -10.02 -16.24
N TYR A 189 -6.59 -10.04 -15.57
CA TYR A 189 -5.36 -10.67 -16.06
C TYR A 189 -5.28 -12.18 -15.77
N GLY A 190 -6.34 -12.78 -15.19
CA GLY A 190 -6.40 -14.21 -14.90
C GLY A 190 -5.57 -14.66 -13.69
N TYR A 191 -5.11 -13.73 -12.85
CA TYR A 191 -4.37 -14.01 -11.61
C TYR A 191 -5.28 -14.41 -10.46
N LEU A 192 -6.49 -13.87 -10.42
CA LEU A 192 -7.54 -14.18 -9.44
C LEU A 192 -8.78 -14.76 -10.14
N PRO A 193 -9.66 -15.49 -9.44
CA PRO A 193 -10.91 -15.96 -10.03
C PRO A 193 -11.74 -14.83 -10.63
N GLU A 194 -12.41 -15.14 -11.74
CA GLU A 194 -13.15 -14.18 -12.56
C GLU A 194 -14.23 -13.41 -11.78
N VAL A 195 -14.77 -13.99 -10.70
CA VAL A 195 -15.78 -13.33 -9.83
C VAL A 195 -15.29 -11.99 -9.30
N PHE A 196 -13.99 -11.83 -9.04
CA PHE A 196 -13.43 -10.56 -8.57
C PHE A 196 -13.40 -9.46 -9.64
N SER A 197 -13.57 -9.80 -10.93
CA SER A 197 -13.75 -8.82 -12.02
C SER A 197 -15.20 -8.37 -12.19
N CYS A 198 -16.15 -9.03 -11.51
CA CYS A 198 -17.57 -8.74 -11.62
C CYS A 198 -18.01 -7.60 -10.68
N ILE A 199 -19.09 -6.93 -11.08
CA ILE A 199 -19.73 -5.83 -10.35
C ILE A 199 -21.16 -6.19 -9.99
N GLN A 200 -21.68 -5.58 -8.92
CA GLN A 200 -23.06 -5.72 -8.49
C GLN A 200 -24.02 -5.10 -9.52
N LYS A 201 -25.08 -5.80 -9.95
CA LYS A 201 -26.04 -5.25 -10.92
C LYS A 201 -26.74 -3.97 -10.43
N GLN A 202 -27.20 -3.96 -9.19
CA GLN A 202 -28.03 -2.86 -8.66
C GLN A 202 -27.21 -1.62 -8.27
N ARG A 203 -26.00 -1.83 -7.74
CA ARG A 203 -25.18 -0.75 -7.14
C ARG A 203 -23.93 -0.42 -7.95
N LEU A 204 -23.60 -1.20 -8.97
CA LEU A 204 -22.41 -1.05 -9.82
C LEU A 204 -21.09 -1.01 -9.02
N THR A 205 -21.04 -1.70 -7.88
CA THR A 205 -19.87 -1.75 -7.00
C THR A 205 -19.13 -3.08 -7.13
N PRO A 206 -17.79 -3.11 -6.97
CA PRO A 206 -16.98 -4.33 -7.00
C PRO A 206 -17.08 -5.10 -5.67
N LEU A 207 -18.28 -5.63 -5.38
CA LEU A 207 -18.62 -6.23 -4.09
C LEU A 207 -17.70 -7.40 -3.69
N PRO A 208 -17.35 -8.36 -4.58
CA PRO A 208 -16.50 -9.49 -4.18
C PRO A 208 -15.10 -9.06 -3.72
N GLY A 209 -14.51 -8.09 -4.40
CA GLY A 209 -13.20 -7.54 -4.03
C GLY A 209 -13.24 -6.85 -2.66
N ILE A 210 -14.29 -6.07 -2.41
CA ILE A 210 -14.51 -5.42 -1.10
C ILE A 210 -14.69 -6.47 0.00
N MET A 211 -15.51 -7.51 -0.22
CA MET A 211 -15.73 -8.56 0.77
C MET A 211 -14.45 -9.30 1.16
N LEU A 212 -13.63 -9.68 0.16
CA LEU A 212 -12.34 -10.32 0.42
C LEU A 212 -11.45 -9.41 1.28
N GLN A 213 -11.36 -8.14 0.93
CA GLN A 213 -10.53 -7.17 1.64
C GLN A 213 -11.01 -6.94 3.07
N THR A 214 -12.32 -6.85 3.29
CA THR A 214 -12.89 -6.70 4.63
C THR A 214 -12.60 -7.94 5.50
N ILE A 215 -12.77 -9.15 4.95
CA ILE A 215 -12.47 -10.40 5.68
C ILE A 215 -10.99 -10.45 6.06
N LEU A 216 -10.10 -10.13 5.12
CA LEU A 216 -8.67 -10.10 5.39
C LEU A 216 -8.33 -9.02 6.43
N ALA A 217 -8.84 -7.81 6.29
CA ALA A 217 -8.60 -6.72 7.25
C ALA A 217 -9.04 -7.10 8.68
N ILE A 218 -10.23 -7.72 8.84
CA ILE A 218 -10.69 -8.24 10.14
C ILE A 218 -9.72 -9.30 10.67
N ALA A 219 -9.26 -10.23 9.82
CA ALA A 219 -8.30 -11.25 10.22
C ALA A 219 -6.95 -10.65 10.68
N TYR A 220 -6.51 -9.55 10.07
CA TYR A 220 -5.30 -8.83 10.48
C TYR A 220 -5.48 -8.02 11.77
N CYS A 221 -6.70 -7.56 12.08
CA CYS A 221 -7.02 -6.84 13.33
C CYS A 221 -7.02 -7.75 14.58
N ILE A 222 -7.36 -9.03 14.45
CA ILE A 222 -7.54 -9.92 15.62
C ILE A 222 -6.25 -10.18 16.41
N PRO A 223 -5.09 -10.49 15.78
CA PRO A 223 -3.90 -10.90 16.50
C PRO A 223 -2.80 -9.83 16.61
N SER A 224 -2.93 -8.67 15.95
CA SER A 224 -1.77 -7.84 15.63
C SER A 224 -1.76 -6.48 16.31
N ASP A 225 -0.60 -6.12 16.85
CA ASP A 225 -0.23 -4.77 17.28
C ASP A 225 0.01 -3.86 16.07
N ILE A 226 -0.24 -2.55 16.21
CA ILE A 226 -0.07 -1.55 15.15
C ILE A 226 1.38 -1.53 14.66
N ASP A 227 2.34 -1.56 15.55
CA ASP A 227 3.77 -1.52 15.19
C ASP A 227 4.19 -2.77 14.41
N ASN A 228 3.67 -3.93 14.81
CA ASN A 228 3.89 -5.19 14.10
C ASN A 228 3.30 -5.16 12.68
N LEU A 229 2.10 -4.59 12.53
CA LEU A 229 1.46 -4.40 11.22
C LEU A 229 2.21 -3.41 10.35
N ILE A 230 2.70 -2.30 10.91
CA ILE A 230 3.52 -1.31 10.19
C ILE A 230 4.81 -1.99 9.71
N ASN A 231 5.50 -2.72 10.59
CA ASN A 231 6.72 -3.45 10.25
C ASN A 231 6.46 -4.45 9.12
N PHE A 232 5.38 -5.23 9.22
CA PHE A 232 4.95 -6.19 8.22
C PHE A 232 4.66 -5.53 6.87
N PHE A 233 3.86 -4.45 6.86
CA PHE A 233 3.53 -3.68 5.66
C PHE A 233 4.78 -3.06 5.03
N SER A 234 5.63 -2.41 5.83
CA SER A 234 6.82 -1.71 5.37
C SER A 234 7.83 -2.68 4.77
N PHE A 235 8.07 -3.83 5.41
CA PHE A 235 8.96 -4.86 4.87
C PHE A 235 8.58 -5.27 3.45
N VAL A 236 7.32 -5.65 3.23
CA VAL A 236 6.85 -6.07 1.91
C VAL A 236 6.88 -4.91 0.91
N SER A 237 6.47 -3.71 1.33
CA SER A 237 6.51 -2.52 0.48
C SER A 237 7.91 -2.22 -0.02
N TRP A 238 8.91 -2.26 0.87
CA TRP A 238 10.30 -1.96 0.54
C TRP A 238 10.96 -3.01 -0.35
N VAL A 239 10.50 -4.28 -0.31
CA VAL A 239 10.87 -5.31 -1.29
C VAL A 239 10.39 -4.93 -2.69
N PHE A 240 9.11 -4.60 -2.86
CA PHE A 240 8.59 -4.24 -4.18
C PHE A 240 9.17 -2.93 -4.69
N TYR A 241 9.33 -1.94 -3.83
CA TYR A 241 10.03 -0.71 -4.13
C TYR A 241 11.45 -0.96 -4.67
N GLY A 242 12.25 -1.80 -3.99
CA GLY A 242 13.58 -2.18 -4.46
C GLY A 242 13.54 -2.85 -5.83
N LEU A 243 12.67 -3.86 -6.00
CA LEU A 243 12.49 -4.57 -7.28
C LEU A 243 12.10 -3.63 -8.42
N THR A 244 11.24 -2.66 -8.14
CA THR A 244 10.75 -1.65 -9.07
C THR A 244 11.89 -0.73 -9.55
N PHE A 245 12.81 -0.31 -8.67
CA PHE A 245 14.01 0.43 -9.08
C PHE A 245 15.03 -0.42 -9.82
N VAL A 246 15.19 -1.69 -9.45
CA VAL A 246 16.02 -2.63 -10.20
C VAL A 246 15.47 -2.82 -11.61
N ALA A 247 14.15 -2.98 -11.75
CA ALA A 247 13.47 -3.03 -13.03
C ALA A 247 13.70 -1.76 -13.85
N THR A 248 13.78 -0.58 -13.21
CA THR A 248 14.15 0.68 -13.89
C THR A 248 15.53 0.62 -14.52
N ILE A 249 16.52 0.10 -13.79
CA ILE A 249 17.88 -0.07 -14.31
C ILE A 249 17.85 -1.05 -15.49
N CYS A 250 17.19 -2.20 -15.33
CA CYS A 250 17.04 -3.19 -16.40
C CYS A 250 16.39 -2.59 -17.65
N CYS A 251 15.28 -1.84 -17.51
CA CYS A 251 14.61 -1.18 -18.63
C CYS A 251 15.48 -0.12 -19.32
N ARG A 252 16.41 0.54 -18.61
CA ARG A 252 17.35 1.48 -19.24
C ARG A 252 18.31 0.79 -20.19
N PHE A 253 18.77 -0.41 -19.82
CA PHE A 253 19.68 -1.20 -20.64
C PHE A 253 18.94 -1.94 -21.76
N THR A 254 17.78 -2.52 -21.49
CA THR A 254 17.02 -3.30 -22.48
C THR A 254 16.28 -2.43 -23.50
N LYS A 255 15.77 -1.25 -23.08
CA LYS A 255 15.03 -0.33 -23.96
C LYS A 255 15.57 1.09 -23.86
N PRO A 256 16.79 1.35 -24.39
CA PRO A 256 17.45 2.66 -24.27
C PRO A 256 16.64 3.80 -24.94
N ASN A 257 15.98 3.51 -26.07
CA ASN A 257 15.22 4.48 -26.88
C ASN A 257 13.71 4.50 -26.58
N GLY A 258 13.27 3.89 -25.47
CA GLY A 258 11.86 3.95 -25.07
C GLY A 258 11.42 5.39 -24.74
N TYR A 259 10.16 5.72 -25.03
CA TYR A 259 9.56 7.00 -24.63
C TYR A 259 9.55 7.11 -23.10
N ARG A 260 10.05 8.22 -22.57
CA ARG A 260 10.12 8.52 -21.13
C ARG A 260 9.64 9.93 -20.88
N VAL A 261 8.59 10.08 -20.08
CA VAL A 261 8.06 11.39 -19.67
C VAL A 261 9.08 12.13 -18.80
N PHE A 262 9.82 11.41 -17.95
CA PHE A 262 10.84 11.97 -17.07
C PHE A 262 12.08 11.07 -16.99
N LYS A 263 13.29 11.66 -16.95
CA LYS A 263 14.56 10.94 -16.84
C LYS A 263 15.16 11.16 -15.45
N VAL A 264 15.22 10.09 -14.67
CA VAL A 264 15.80 10.11 -13.32
C VAL A 264 17.33 9.94 -13.39
N PRO A 265 18.14 10.69 -12.62
CA PRO A 265 19.58 10.45 -12.55
C PRO A 265 19.92 9.03 -12.03
N MET A 266 20.89 8.35 -12.66
CA MET A 266 21.32 7.00 -12.22
C MET A 266 21.81 6.93 -10.77
N PRO A 267 22.61 7.88 -10.25
CA PRO A 267 23.07 7.82 -8.87
C PRO A 267 21.93 7.77 -7.86
N LEU A 268 20.82 8.44 -8.17
CA LEU A 268 19.65 8.47 -7.30
C LEU A 268 18.92 7.13 -7.25
N ILE A 269 18.84 6.42 -8.37
CA ILE A 269 18.23 5.07 -8.42
C ILE A 269 19.07 4.10 -7.58
N ILE A 270 20.39 4.13 -7.74
CA ILE A 270 21.31 3.29 -6.97
C ILE A 270 21.17 3.60 -5.47
N PHE A 271 21.12 4.89 -5.11
CA PHE A 271 20.92 5.32 -3.73
C PHE A 271 19.62 4.77 -3.12
N ILE A 272 18.51 4.81 -3.86
CA ILE A 272 17.22 4.29 -3.38
C ILE A 272 17.25 2.76 -3.23
N ILE A 273 17.91 2.04 -4.15
CA ILE A 273 18.10 0.59 -4.02
C ILE A 273 18.88 0.27 -2.74
N LEU A 274 19.94 1.03 -2.45
CA LEU A 274 20.71 0.85 -1.21
C LEU A 274 19.87 1.10 0.05
N ILE A 275 19.01 2.13 0.03
CA ILE A 275 18.05 2.39 1.13
C ILE A 275 17.07 1.23 1.27
N SER A 276 16.51 0.73 0.16
CA SER A 276 15.59 -0.42 0.17
C SER A 276 16.26 -1.65 0.77
N ILE A 277 17.49 -1.97 0.37
CA ILE A 277 18.26 -3.09 0.95
C ILE A 277 18.48 -2.90 2.45
N TYR A 278 18.88 -1.69 2.88
CA TYR A 278 19.06 -1.38 4.30
C TYR A 278 17.76 -1.56 5.08
N LEU A 279 16.65 -1.04 4.57
CA LEU A 279 15.34 -1.13 5.21
C LEU A 279 14.79 -2.56 5.22
N ILE A 280 15.15 -3.42 4.28
CA ILE A 280 14.79 -4.85 4.33
C ILE A 280 15.62 -5.59 5.38
N ILE A 281 16.94 -5.37 5.40
CA ILE A 281 17.87 -6.18 6.20
C ILE A 281 17.93 -5.72 7.65
N ALA A 282 17.99 -4.41 7.90
CA ALA A 282 18.21 -3.89 9.25
C ALA A 282 17.11 -4.34 10.22
N PRO A 283 15.80 -4.13 9.97
CA PRO A 283 14.73 -4.56 10.88
C PRO A 283 14.75 -6.05 11.21
N VAL A 284 15.06 -6.91 10.23
CA VAL A 284 15.13 -8.36 10.42
C VAL A 284 16.27 -8.75 11.37
N ILE A 285 17.37 -8.01 11.39
CA ILE A 285 18.50 -8.23 12.29
C ILE A 285 18.23 -7.59 13.66
N SER A 286 17.66 -6.38 13.68
CA SER A 286 17.42 -5.60 14.90
C SER A 286 16.40 -6.23 15.82
N ASP A 287 15.26 -6.62 15.25
CA ASP A 287 14.12 -7.14 15.98
C ASP A 287 13.45 -8.23 15.12
N PRO A 288 13.96 -9.48 15.19
CA PRO A 288 13.47 -10.58 14.38
C PRO A 288 12.04 -10.96 14.81
N ASN A 289 11.07 -10.30 14.21
CA ASN A 289 9.65 -10.51 14.45
C ASN A 289 9.11 -11.66 13.57
N ILE A 290 8.19 -12.46 14.13
CA ILE A 290 7.46 -13.51 13.41
C ILE A 290 6.71 -12.94 12.19
N GLY A 291 6.29 -11.67 12.23
CA GLY A 291 5.64 -10.97 11.12
C GLY A 291 6.45 -11.03 9.83
N PHE A 292 7.77 -10.82 9.87
CA PHE A 292 8.62 -10.87 8.66
C PHE A 292 8.68 -12.28 8.05
N LEU A 293 8.69 -13.31 8.89
CA LEU A 293 8.63 -14.71 8.44
C LEU A 293 7.29 -15.00 7.77
N ILE A 294 6.17 -14.62 8.39
CA ILE A 294 4.83 -14.78 7.81
C ILE A 294 4.73 -14.04 6.48
N ALA A 295 5.23 -12.80 6.39
CA ALA A 295 5.22 -12.02 5.16
C ALA A 295 5.95 -12.75 4.04
N THR A 296 7.14 -13.26 4.34
CA THR A 296 7.97 -14.02 3.40
C THR A 296 7.26 -15.30 2.97
N LEU A 297 6.63 -16.04 3.90
CA LEU A 297 5.87 -17.24 3.59
C LEU A 297 4.66 -16.96 2.67
N ILE A 298 3.94 -15.86 2.90
CA ILE A 298 2.81 -15.46 2.04
C ILE A 298 3.31 -15.07 0.64
N LEU A 299 4.45 -14.38 0.53
CA LEU A 299 5.06 -14.08 -0.78
C LEU A 299 5.50 -15.35 -1.51
N LEU A 300 6.13 -16.30 -0.82
CA LEU A 300 6.51 -17.59 -1.38
C LEU A 300 5.28 -18.43 -1.77
N ALA A 301 4.21 -18.39 -0.98
CA ALA A 301 2.94 -19.02 -1.34
C ALA A 301 2.39 -18.43 -2.64
N GLY A 302 2.54 -17.13 -2.87
CA GLY A 302 2.20 -16.48 -4.14
C GLY A 302 2.87 -17.14 -5.35
N LEU A 303 4.16 -17.48 -5.26
CA LEU A 303 4.87 -18.20 -6.33
C LEU A 303 4.28 -19.58 -6.61
N ILE A 304 3.91 -20.31 -5.55
CA ILE A 304 3.27 -21.62 -5.66
C ILE A 304 1.90 -21.49 -6.33
N PHE A 305 1.10 -20.52 -5.90
CA PHE A 305 -0.22 -20.24 -6.47
C PHE A 305 -0.12 -19.80 -7.95
N TYR A 306 0.85 -18.97 -8.30
CA TYR A 306 1.12 -18.61 -9.69
C TYR A 306 1.37 -19.85 -10.55
N TYR A 307 2.25 -20.76 -10.09
CA TYR A 307 2.57 -21.96 -10.83
C TYR A 307 1.35 -22.89 -11.02
N LEU A 308 0.52 -23.06 -9.99
CA LEU A 308 -0.64 -23.95 -10.04
C LEU A 308 -1.80 -23.36 -10.85
N PHE A 309 -2.19 -22.11 -10.58
CA PHE A 309 -3.42 -21.54 -11.11
C PHE A 309 -3.22 -20.75 -12.40
N VAL A 310 -2.08 -20.08 -12.57
CA VAL A 310 -1.79 -19.29 -13.78
C VAL A 310 -1.02 -20.13 -14.80
N PHE A 311 0.12 -20.71 -14.40
CA PHE A 311 0.97 -21.44 -15.34
C PHE A 311 0.38 -22.80 -15.77
N ARG A 312 -0.14 -23.57 -14.81
CA ARG A 312 -0.82 -24.86 -15.09
C ARG A 312 -2.31 -24.72 -15.41
N GLN A 313 -2.88 -23.52 -15.30
CA GLN A 313 -4.31 -23.26 -15.54
C GLN A 313 -5.25 -24.23 -14.80
N MET A 314 -4.87 -24.67 -13.61
CA MET A 314 -5.70 -25.59 -12.84
C MET A 314 -6.94 -24.86 -12.32
N GLN A 315 -8.12 -25.25 -12.82
CA GLN A 315 -9.40 -24.77 -12.30
C GLN A 315 -10.13 -25.90 -11.56
N PRO A 316 -9.94 -26.04 -10.23
CA PRO A 316 -10.62 -27.07 -9.47
C PRO A 316 -12.15 -26.89 -9.55
N LYS A 317 -12.88 -28.01 -9.64
CA LYS A 317 -14.35 -28.01 -9.77
C LYS A 317 -15.04 -27.24 -8.64
N LEU A 318 -14.49 -27.31 -7.43
CA LEU A 318 -14.98 -26.57 -6.26
C LEU A 318 -14.94 -25.05 -6.47
N MET A 319 -13.87 -24.52 -7.08
CA MET A 319 -13.73 -23.09 -7.36
C MET A 319 -14.77 -22.64 -8.40
N LYS A 320 -15.10 -23.49 -9.38
CA LYS A 320 -16.20 -23.20 -10.32
C LYS A 320 -17.56 -23.17 -9.63
N GLN A 321 -17.82 -24.10 -8.71
CA GLN A 321 -19.05 -24.13 -7.92
C GLN A 321 -19.20 -22.91 -7.02
N ILE A 322 -18.14 -22.56 -6.28
CA ILE A 322 -18.09 -21.34 -5.45
C ILE A 322 -18.29 -20.10 -6.33
N ASN A 323 -17.64 -20.04 -7.49
CA ASN A 323 -17.79 -18.91 -8.39
C ASN A 323 -19.23 -18.73 -8.87
N MET A 324 -19.89 -19.81 -9.31
CA MET A 324 -21.29 -19.75 -9.73
C MET A 324 -22.22 -19.35 -8.58
N PHE A 325 -22.00 -19.92 -7.39
CA PHE A 325 -22.75 -19.56 -6.19
C PHE A 325 -22.61 -18.07 -5.87
N LEU A 326 -21.38 -17.53 -5.88
CA LEU A 326 -21.15 -16.11 -5.61
C LEU A 326 -21.76 -15.20 -6.69
N LEU A 327 -21.71 -15.60 -7.97
CA LEU A 327 -22.34 -14.84 -9.05
C LEU A 327 -23.86 -14.72 -8.89
N GLU A 328 -24.52 -15.79 -8.47
CA GLU A 328 -25.96 -15.84 -8.30
C GLU A 328 -26.39 -15.18 -6.97
N PHE A 329 -25.75 -15.56 -5.86
CA PHE A 329 -26.07 -15.04 -4.52
C PHE A 329 -25.84 -13.52 -4.43
N LEU A 330 -24.76 -13.03 -5.03
CA LEU A 330 -24.45 -11.61 -5.05
C LEU A 330 -25.04 -10.90 -6.28
N ASP A 331 -25.82 -11.54 -7.15
CA ASP A 331 -26.41 -10.91 -8.35
C ASP A 331 -25.40 -10.06 -9.16
N LEU A 332 -24.31 -10.71 -9.58
CA LEU A 332 -23.17 -10.06 -10.22
C LEU A 332 -23.29 -10.08 -11.76
N THR A 333 -22.69 -9.08 -12.40
CA THR A 333 -22.44 -9.05 -13.85
C THR A 333 -20.98 -8.81 -14.14
N LYS A 334 -20.52 -9.29 -15.30
CA LYS A 334 -19.22 -8.85 -15.83
C LYS A 334 -19.33 -7.35 -16.10
N ALA A 335 -18.36 -6.58 -15.64
CA ALA A 335 -18.24 -5.19 -16.03
C ALA A 335 -18.13 -5.15 -17.56
N ALA A 336 -19.02 -4.42 -18.24
CA ALA A 336 -18.92 -4.23 -19.68
C ALA A 336 -17.55 -3.60 -19.96
N VAL A 337 -16.68 -4.34 -20.65
CA VAL A 337 -15.38 -3.81 -21.05
C VAL A 337 -15.67 -2.86 -22.19
N ASN A 338 -15.83 -1.57 -21.90
CA ASN A 338 -15.70 -0.54 -22.92
C ASN A 338 -14.21 -0.48 -23.29
N ILE A 339 -13.79 -1.42 -24.14
CA ILE A 339 -12.58 -1.30 -24.94
C ILE A 339 -12.93 -0.27 -26.03
N GLU A 340 -12.98 1.01 -25.67
CA GLU A 340 -12.92 2.07 -26.67
C GLU A 340 -11.43 2.36 -26.93
N ALA A 341 -10.97 1.69 -27.98
CA ALA A 341 -9.84 1.91 -28.90
C ALA A 341 -8.72 2.90 -28.53
#